data_AF-A0A8D0DTF9-F1
#
_entry.id   AF-A0A8D0DTF9-F1
#
_cell.length_a   1.000
_cell.length_b   1.000
_cell.length_c   1.000
_cell.angle_alpha   90.00
_cell.angle_beta   90.00
_cell.angle_gamma   90.00
#
_symmetry.space_group_name_H-M   'P 1'
#
loop_
_entity.id
_entity.type
_entity.pdbx_description
1 polymer ?
#
loop_
_entity_poly.entity_id
_entity_poly.type
_entity_poly.pdbx_seq_one_letter_code
_entity_poly.pdbx_strand_id
1 'polypeptide(L)'
;MLRVLMLSPPPPPVTAHPPPHSACEDQTSSSEQPRPPAPEGNAGNRMCGVERKMAPARCFLALLLVLAGRVAATGKMKVVEEPNSFGLNNPFLPPTNRLQPKVAPAPASGPAHLLRLSGKCFSYVESMYKYEFCPFHNVTQHEQTFRWNAYSGILGIWHEWEIENNTFVGMWMRDGDSCETKNRQTRVVLVCGKNNRLAHVSEPSTCVYSLTFETPLVCHPHSLLVYPSLSESLRRKWDEVEQMLYDELITMQGYNKRLREIFEEAKFLKSTKEKVIEEKTTKPQHLQFDSVEKCNKEYKQLSQDLKKLTDLLTQHGISYEAFLNGNTVGAQVTQAAVTEKPALDISSKADWHLRGDTGIWNDSV
;
A
#
# COMPACT_ATOMS: atom_id res chain seq x y z
N MET A 1 -9.49 54.78 -23.36
CA MET A 1 -9.62 53.95 -24.57
C MET A 1 -8.46 52.98 -24.61
N LEU A 2 -8.71 51.68 -24.41
CA LEU A 2 -8.14 50.57 -25.17
C LEU A 2 -8.79 49.27 -24.64
N ARG A 3 -9.74 48.74 -25.41
CA ARG A 3 -10.34 47.41 -25.20
C ARG A 3 -9.33 46.38 -25.72
N VAL A 4 -8.86 45.48 -24.86
CA VAL A 4 -8.16 44.28 -25.29
C VAL A 4 -9.23 43.22 -25.55
N LEU A 5 -9.52 43.00 -26.83
CA LEU A 5 -10.36 41.90 -27.31
C LEU A 5 -9.57 40.60 -27.19
N MET A 6 -9.95 39.73 -26.24
CA MET A 6 -9.50 38.34 -26.19
C MET A 6 -10.20 37.57 -27.31
N LEU A 7 -9.46 37.20 -28.35
CA LEU A 7 -9.91 36.26 -29.39
C LEU A 7 -9.82 34.83 -28.84
N SER A 8 -10.95 34.13 -28.80
CA SER A 8 -11.04 32.71 -28.46
C SER A 8 -10.43 31.84 -29.58
N PRO A 9 -9.74 30.73 -29.25
CA PRO A 9 -9.23 29.80 -30.26
C PRO A 9 -10.37 28.99 -30.92
N PRO A 10 -10.23 28.60 -32.20
CA PRO A 10 -11.25 27.86 -32.94
C PRO A 10 -11.40 26.41 -32.45
N PRO A 11 -12.60 25.81 -32.55
CA PRO A 11 -12.83 24.43 -32.14
C PRO A 11 -12.18 23.41 -33.11
N PRO A 12 -11.75 22.24 -32.62
CA PRO A 12 -11.20 21.17 -33.45
C PRO A 12 -12.26 20.48 -34.32
N PRO A 13 -11.86 19.86 -35.45
CA PRO A 13 -12.78 19.30 -36.44
C PRO A 13 -13.49 18.03 -35.92
N VAL A 14 -14.80 17.98 -36.19
CA VAL A 14 -15.69 16.85 -35.92
C VAL A 14 -15.35 15.70 -36.87
N THR A 15 -14.98 14.54 -36.32
CA THR A 15 -14.83 13.29 -37.08
C THR A 15 -16.15 12.53 -37.06
N ALA A 16 -16.61 12.13 -38.25
CA ALA A 16 -17.87 11.45 -38.47
C ALA A 16 -17.80 9.96 -38.07
N HIS A 17 -18.77 9.51 -37.28
CA HIS A 17 -19.05 8.09 -37.04
C HIS A 17 -19.84 7.49 -38.23
N PRO A 18 -19.57 6.24 -38.64
CA PRO A 18 -20.46 5.49 -39.54
C PRO A 18 -21.64 4.86 -38.78
N PRO A 19 -22.78 4.61 -39.45
CA PRO A 19 -24.06 4.24 -38.84
C PRO A 19 -24.17 2.75 -38.46
N PRO A 20 -25.19 2.37 -37.66
CA PRO A 20 -25.37 1.00 -37.16
C PRO A 20 -26.16 0.13 -38.16
N HIS A 21 -25.80 -1.14 -38.25
CA HIS A 21 -26.64 -2.16 -38.89
C HIS A 21 -27.44 -2.93 -37.83
N SER A 22 -28.75 -2.93 -38.03
CA SER A 22 -29.81 -3.61 -37.27
C SER A 22 -30.05 -5.05 -37.75
N ALA A 23 -30.18 -5.95 -36.75
CA ALA A 23 -31.12 -7.06 -36.55
C ALA A 23 -31.73 -7.90 -37.72
N CYS A 24 -31.73 -9.23 -37.52
CA CYS A 24 -32.88 -10.18 -37.49
C CYS A 24 -32.35 -11.46 -36.77
N GLU A 25 -32.86 -11.90 -35.61
CA GLU A 25 -34.03 -12.78 -35.38
C GLU A 25 -33.93 -14.13 -36.12
N ASP A 26 -34.21 -15.33 -35.57
CA ASP A 26 -34.67 -15.79 -34.25
C ASP A 26 -34.63 -17.36 -34.27
N GLN A 27 -34.87 -17.98 -33.10
CA GLN A 27 -35.40 -19.35 -32.87
C GLN A 27 -34.46 -20.54 -32.55
N THR A 28 -34.42 -20.80 -31.22
CA THR A 28 -34.75 -22.08 -30.51
C THR A 28 -34.31 -23.42 -31.08
N SER A 29 -33.60 -24.24 -30.28
CA SER A 29 -34.19 -25.31 -29.45
C SER A 29 -33.14 -26.31 -28.90
N SER A 30 -33.19 -26.52 -27.59
CA SER A 30 -33.17 -27.82 -26.86
C SER A 30 -31.94 -28.75 -26.86
N SER A 31 -31.38 -28.86 -25.64
CA SER A 31 -31.20 -30.08 -24.82
C SER A 31 -30.13 -31.15 -25.13
N GLU A 32 -29.42 -31.47 -24.04
CA GLU A 32 -28.89 -32.76 -23.59
C GLU A 32 -27.70 -33.46 -24.30
N GLN A 33 -26.56 -33.42 -23.61
CA GLN A 33 -25.54 -34.48 -23.52
C GLN A 33 -26.07 -35.66 -22.68
N PRO A 34 -25.59 -36.93 -22.82
CA PRO A 34 -24.25 -37.29 -22.31
C PRO A 34 -23.49 -38.45 -22.98
N ARG A 35 -22.23 -38.53 -22.51
CA ARG A 35 -21.07 -39.43 -22.63
C ARG A 35 -21.26 -40.98 -22.80
N PRO A 36 -20.15 -41.74 -23.04
CA PRO A 36 -20.08 -42.93 -23.88
C PRO A 36 -19.94 -44.24 -23.08
N PRO A 37 -19.86 -45.41 -23.76
CA PRO A 37 -19.40 -46.64 -23.15
C PRO A 37 -18.00 -47.09 -23.61
N ALA A 38 -17.36 -47.84 -22.72
CA ALA A 38 -16.08 -48.54 -22.84
C ALA A 38 -16.30 -50.02 -23.31
N PRO A 39 -15.24 -50.83 -23.49
CA PRO A 39 -15.11 -51.83 -24.56
C PRO A 39 -15.26 -53.30 -24.13
N GLU A 40 -15.36 -54.22 -25.11
CA GLU A 40 -15.03 -55.64 -24.92
C GLU A 40 -14.78 -56.38 -26.27
N GLY A 41 -13.77 -57.28 -26.30
CA GLY A 41 -14.00 -58.68 -26.73
C GLY A 41 -13.75 -59.15 -28.17
N ASN A 42 -12.46 -59.36 -28.51
CA ASN A 42 -11.85 -60.61 -29.01
C ASN A 42 -12.30 -61.38 -30.30
N ALA A 43 -11.26 -61.75 -31.08
CA ALA A 43 -11.01 -63.00 -31.84
C ALA A 43 -11.80 -63.37 -33.13
N GLY A 44 -11.05 -63.71 -34.19
CA GLY A 44 -11.55 -64.60 -35.26
C GLY A 44 -10.86 -64.50 -36.63
N ASN A 45 -9.87 -65.35 -36.89
CA ASN A 45 -9.14 -65.57 -38.14
C ASN A 45 -9.98 -65.66 -39.44
N ARG A 46 -9.40 -65.22 -40.56
CA ARG A 46 -9.39 -65.97 -41.83
C ARG A 46 -8.23 -65.57 -42.75
N MET A 47 -7.52 -66.60 -43.19
CA MET A 47 -6.35 -66.60 -44.07
C MET A 47 -6.80 -66.84 -45.52
N CYS A 48 -6.16 -66.20 -46.50
CA CYS A 48 -5.91 -66.74 -47.86
C CYS A 48 -4.71 -65.98 -48.44
N GLY A 49 -3.63 -66.70 -48.76
CA GLY A 49 -2.43 -66.15 -49.37
C GLY A 49 -2.28 -66.58 -50.83
N VAL A 50 -1.39 -65.91 -51.58
CA VAL A 50 -0.71 -66.43 -52.79
C VAL A 50 0.66 -65.73 -52.97
N GLU A 51 1.69 -66.59 -53.04
CA GLU A 51 2.99 -66.56 -53.76
C GLU A 51 4.08 -65.47 -53.64
N ARG A 52 5.10 -65.86 -52.85
CA ARG A 52 6.56 -65.99 -53.11
C ARG A 52 7.18 -65.45 -54.43
N LYS A 53 8.24 -64.65 -54.29
CA LYS A 53 9.57 -64.85 -54.93
C LYS A 53 10.72 -64.42 -53.98
N MET A 54 11.87 -65.07 -54.14
CA MET A 54 12.97 -65.21 -53.18
C MET A 54 14.30 -64.70 -53.79
N ALA A 55 15.12 -63.95 -53.03
CA ALA A 55 16.58 -63.86 -53.19
C ALA A 55 17.27 -63.14 -52.00
N PRO A 56 18.57 -63.41 -51.72
CA PRO A 56 19.16 -63.31 -50.37
C PRO A 56 20.28 -62.25 -50.25
N ALA A 57 20.34 -61.52 -49.13
CA ALA A 57 21.55 -60.76 -48.75
C ALA A 57 21.59 -60.53 -47.23
N ARG A 58 22.01 -61.56 -46.49
CA ARG A 58 22.41 -61.47 -45.09
C ARG A 58 23.85 -61.94 -44.98
N CYS A 59 24.81 -61.02 -44.99
CA CYS A 59 26.16 -61.17 -44.44
C CYS A 59 26.97 -59.90 -44.73
N PHE A 60 26.67 -58.75 -44.10
CA PHE A 60 27.60 -57.61 -44.01
C PHE A 60 27.13 -56.56 -42.98
N LEU A 61 26.61 -56.99 -41.81
CA LEU A 61 26.16 -56.05 -40.77
C LEU A 61 26.46 -56.48 -39.34
N ALA A 62 27.54 -57.24 -39.15
CA ALA A 62 27.95 -57.71 -37.82
C ALA A 62 29.45 -57.51 -37.51
N LEU A 63 30.16 -56.66 -38.26
CA LEU A 63 31.60 -56.41 -38.01
C LEU A 63 32.03 -54.93 -38.12
N LEU A 64 31.09 -53.99 -37.90
CA LEU A 64 31.38 -52.55 -37.72
C LEU A 64 30.71 -51.99 -36.44
N LEU A 65 30.61 -52.82 -35.40
CA LEU A 65 30.09 -52.45 -34.07
C LEU A 65 31.10 -52.72 -32.93
N VAL A 66 32.41 -52.74 -33.24
CA VAL A 66 33.45 -53.02 -32.21
C VAL A 66 34.55 -51.96 -32.12
N LEU A 67 34.63 -50.94 -32.98
CA LEU A 67 35.74 -49.96 -32.92
C LEU A 67 35.34 -48.48 -33.07
N ALA A 68 34.22 -48.07 -32.46
CA ALA A 68 33.99 -46.67 -32.14
C ALA A 68 33.29 -46.51 -30.78
N GLY A 69 33.80 -47.24 -29.78
CA GLY A 69 33.62 -46.87 -28.38
C GLY A 69 34.41 -45.58 -28.10
N ARG A 70 33.84 -44.43 -28.45
CA ARG A 70 34.31 -43.13 -27.99
C ARG A 70 33.14 -42.34 -27.42
N VAL A 71 33.02 -42.45 -26.10
CA VAL A 71 32.57 -41.43 -25.15
C VAL A 71 31.50 -40.48 -25.71
N ALA A 72 30.24 -40.93 -25.69
CA ALA A 72 29.15 -39.99 -25.52
C ALA A 72 29.24 -39.48 -24.07
N ALA A 73 30.04 -38.44 -23.85
CA ALA A 73 29.88 -37.62 -22.66
C ALA A 73 28.52 -36.93 -22.80
N THR A 74 27.50 -37.56 -22.23
CA THR A 74 26.18 -36.97 -22.01
C THR A 74 26.40 -35.77 -21.09
N GLY A 75 26.77 -34.64 -21.69
CA GLY A 75 26.84 -33.37 -21.01
C GLY A 75 25.44 -33.08 -20.52
N LYS A 76 25.21 -33.28 -19.22
CA LYS A 76 24.05 -32.71 -18.54
C LYS A 76 24.15 -31.21 -18.80
N MET A 77 23.39 -30.71 -19.77
CA MET A 77 23.07 -29.29 -19.82
C MET A 77 22.24 -29.03 -18.57
N LYS A 78 22.94 -28.75 -17.46
CA LYS A 78 22.37 -28.03 -16.35
C LYS A 78 22.00 -26.69 -16.95
N VAL A 79 20.70 -26.40 -17.03
CA VAL A 79 20.23 -25.03 -17.22
C VAL A 79 21.09 -24.18 -16.29
N VAL A 80 21.83 -23.23 -16.86
CA VAL A 80 22.55 -22.26 -16.06
C VAL A 80 21.46 -21.47 -15.35
N GLU A 81 21.11 -21.93 -14.14
CA GLU A 81 20.53 -21.07 -13.13
C GLU A 81 21.36 -19.80 -13.10
N GLU A 82 20.67 -18.67 -13.09
CA GLU A 82 21.21 -17.32 -13.04
C GLU A 82 22.53 -17.32 -12.26
N PRO A 83 23.63 -16.77 -12.82
CA PRO A 83 24.92 -16.79 -12.16
C PRO A 83 24.80 -16.10 -10.80
N ASN A 84 24.67 -16.90 -9.74
CA ASN A 84 24.74 -16.53 -8.34
C ASN A 84 24.02 -15.22 -7.97
N SER A 85 22.69 -15.22 -7.98
CA SER A 85 21.98 -14.57 -6.86
C SER A 85 22.15 -15.50 -5.67
N PHE A 86 23.14 -15.22 -4.80
CA PHE A 86 23.38 -16.01 -3.60
C PHE A 86 22.08 -16.20 -2.79
N GLY A 87 21.48 -17.40 -2.87
CA GLY A 87 20.69 -18.02 -1.81
C GLY A 87 19.40 -17.37 -1.30
N LEU A 88 18.95 -16.22 -1.81
CA LEU A 88 17.93 -15.40 -1.13
C LEU A 88 16.48 -15.93 -1.15
N ASN A 89 16.20 -17.06 -1.78
CA ASN A 89 14.90 -17.76 -1.69
C ASN A 89 15.01 -19.19 -1.13
N ASN A 90 16.13 -19.54 -0.49
CA ASN A 90 16.25 -20.83 0.17
C ASN A 90 15.72 -20.73 1.62
N PRO A 91 14.65 -21.43 2.01
CA PRO A 91 14.13 -21.42 3.38
C PRO A 91 15.11 -22.02 4.43
N PHE A 92 16.30 -22.46 3.99
CA PHE A 92 17.33 -23.10 4.82
C PHE A 92 18.61 -22.27 5.03
N LEU A 93 18.68 -21.01 4.58
CA LEU A 93 19.81 -20.12 4.90
C LEU A 93 19.52 -19.24 6.13
N PRO A 94 20.53 -18.92 6.96
CA PRO A 94 20.34 -18.13 8.16
C PRO A 94 19.81 -16.71 7.84
N PRO A 95 18.98 -16.10 8.70
CA PRO A 95 18.32 -14.79 8.48
C PRO A 95 19.26 -13.59 8.27
N THR A 96 20.57 -13.78 8.45
CA THR A 96 21.57 -12.73 8.61
C THR A 96 21.87 -11.95 7.33
N ASN A 97 21.38 -12.40 6.16
CA ASN A 97 21.59 -11.73 4.87
C ASN A 97 20.33 -11.14 4.25
N ARG A 98 19.17 -11.22 4.93
CA ARG A 98 17.93 -10.59 4.46
C ARG A 98 17.91 -9.15 4.94
N LEU A 99 17.79 -8.20 4.01
CA LEU A 99 17.64 -6.78 4.31
C LEU A 99 16.52 -6.60 5.35
N GLN A 100 16.85 -5.98 6.48
CA GLN A 100 15.90 -5.70 7.55
C GLN A 100 15.45 -4.25 7.48
N PRO A 101 14.15 -3.97 7.28
CA PRO A 101 13.64 -2.61 7.29
C PRO A 101 13.77 -2.00 8.69
N LYS A 102 14.14 -0.71 8.76
CA LYS A 102 14.26 0.03 10.02
C LYS A 102 12.91 0.21 10.74
N VAL A 103 11.83 0.26 9.97
CA VAL A 103 10.46 0.49 10.44
C VAL A 103 9.52 -0.50 9.74
N ALA A 104 8.43 -0.88 10.39
CA ALA A 104 7.39 -1.66 9.74
C ALA A 104 6.70 -0.83 8.64
N PRO A 105 6.25 -1.45 7.53
CA PRO A 105 5.46 -0.75 6.54
C PRO A 105 4.14 -0.26 7.14
N ALA A 106 3.61 0.83 6.60
CA ALA A 106 2.28 1.31 6.93
C ALA A 106 1.23 0.22 6.67
N PRO A 107 0.06 0.26 7.33
CA PRO A 107 -1.03 -0.66 7.01
C PRO A 107 -1.37 -0.61 5.52
N ALA A 108 -1.56 -1.77 4.90
CA ALA A 108 -1.98 -1.83 3.51
C ALA A 108 -3.38 -1.22 3.36
N SER A 109 -3.50 -0.18 2.54
CA SER A 109 -4.72 0.61 2.34
C SER A 109 -4.83 1.04 0.88
N GLY A 110 -6.00 1.55 0.48
CA GLY A 110 -6.26 2.05 -0.87
C GLY A 110 -7.23 1.17 -1.65
N PRO A 111 -7.21 1.24 -2.99
CA PRO A 111 -8.15 0.49 -3.82
C PRO A 111 -8.06 -1.02 -3.59
N ALA A 112 -9.19 -1.65 -3.26
CA ALA A 112 -9.24 -3.07 -2.90
C ALA A 112 -8.65 -4.00 -3.98
N HIS A 113 -8.82 -3.65 -5.25
CA HIS A 113 -8.28 -4.42 -6.36
C HIS A 113 -6.75 -4.38 -6.45
N LEU A 114 -6.08 -3.39 -5.86
CA LEU A 114 -4.61 -3.33 -5.80
C LEU A 114 -4.05 -4.12 -4.61
N LEU A 115 -4.81 -4.26 -3.52
CA LEU A 115 -4.37 -5.02 -2.34
C LEU A 115 -4.01 -6.47 -2.66
N ARG A 116 -4.55 -7.05 -3.74
CA ARG A 116 -4.18 -8.39 -4.25
C ARG A 116 -2.73 -8.53 -4.73
N LEU A 117 -2.02 -7.42 -4.89
CA LEU A 117 -0.59 -7.38 -5.20
C LEU A 117 0.27 -7.48 -3.93
N SER A 118 -0.32 -7.28 -2.75
CA SER A 118 0.37 -7.48 -1.48
C SER A 118 0.86 -8.92 -1.36
N GLY A 119 2.07 -9.09 -0.84
CA GLY A 119 2.75 -10.39 -0.73
C GLY A 119 3.36 -10.90 -2.04
N LYS A 120 3.28 -10.15 -3.14
CA LYS A 120 3.99 -10.46 -4.39
C LYS A 120 5.12 -9.46 -4.61
N CYS A 121 6.21 -9.94 -5.20
CA CYS A 121 7.38 -9.12 -5.50
C CYS A 121 7.73 -9.22 -6.98
N PHE A 122 8.12 -8.09 -7.56
CA PHE A 122 8.40 -7.96 -8.98
C PHE A 122 9.81 -7.41 -9.17
N SER A 123 10.64 -8.17 -9.90
CA SER A 123 12.02 -7.81 -10.16
C SER A 123 12.18 -7.10 -11.50
N TYR A 124 13.14 -6.18 -11.56
CA TYR A 124 13.63 -5.55 -12.78
C TYR A 124 15.16 -5.47 -12.70
N VAL A 125 15.85 -5.92 -13.73
CA VAL A 125 17.32 -5.89 -13.80
C VAL A 125 17.73 -4.84 -14.82
N GLU A 126 18.56 -3.91 -14.38
CA GLU A 126 19.14 -2.90 -15.24
C GLU A 126 20.64 -2.78 -14.98
N SER A 127 21.41 -2.98 -16.03
CA SER A 127 22.88 -3.05 -15.96
C SER A 127 23.36 -4.07 -14.91
N MET A 128 23.92 -3.58 -13.80
CA MET A 128 24.47 -4.39 -12.71
C MET A 128 23.57 -4.41 -11.46
N TYR A 129 22.37 -3.84 -11.51
CA TYR A 129 21.46 -3.77 -10.38
C TYR A 129 20.16 -4.53 -10.65
N LYS A 130 19.71 -5.30 -9.67
CA LYS A 130 18.40 -5.90 -9.60
C LYS A 130 17.57 -5.13 -8.59
N TYR A 131 16.50 -4.54 -9.06
CA TYR A 131 15.49 -3.88 -8.24
C TYR A 131 14.36 -4.86 -7.96
N GLU A 132 13.83 -4.86 -6.75
CA GLU A 132 12.67 -5.64 -6.39
C GLU A 132 11.64 -4.73 -5.72
N PHE A 133 10.41 -4.75 -6.24
CA PHE A 133 9.29 -4.00 -5.69
C PHE A 133 8.23 -4.96 -5.18
N CYS A 134 7.94 -4.87 -3.89
CA CYS A 134 6.84 -5.59 -3.23
C CYS A 134 5.77 -4.56 -2.81
N PRO A 135 4.64 -4.45 -3.54
CA PRO A 135 3.58 -3.49 -3.21
C PRO A 135 3.11 -3.61 -1.76
N PHE A 136 2.93 -2.47 -1.09
CA PHE A 136 2.57 -2.36 0.33
C PHE A 136 3.62 -2.89 1.33
N HIS A 137 4.84 -3.18 0.87
CA HIS A 137 5.93 -3.65 1.72
C HIS A 137 7.18 -2.77 1.59
N ASN A 138 8.03 -3.01 0.59
CA ASN A 138 9.26 -2.26 0.39
C ASN A 138 9.75 -2.32 -1.07
N VAL A 139 10.77 -1.51 -1.35
CA VAL A 139 11.57 -1.52 -2.58
C VAL A 139 13.01 -1.79 -2.19
N THR A 140 13.66 -2.75 -2.84
CA THR A 140 15.08 -3.08 -2.61
C THR A 140 15.90 -2.98 -3.88
N GLN A 141 17.21 -2.81 -3.70
CA GLN A 141 18.22 -2.82 -4.75
C GLN A 141 19.31 -3.81 -4.36
N HIS A 142 19.70 -4.65 -5.30
CA HIS A 142 20.76 -5.64 -5.17
C HIS A 142 21.72 -5.54 -6.34
N GLU A 143 22.96 -5.16 -6.09
CA GLU A 143 24.04 -5.25 -7.05
C GLU A 143 24.31 -6.73 -7.38
N GLN A 144 24.32 -7.07 -8.67
CA GLN A 144 24.47 -8.44 -9.19
C GLN A 144 25.94 -8.80 -9.48
N THR A 145 26.90 -7.99 -9.05
CA THR A 145 28.32 -8.29 -9.26
C THR A 145 28.78 -9.40 -8.31
N PHE A 146 29.73 -10.22 -8.75
CA PHE A 146 30.33 -11.28 -7.92
C PHE A 146 31.31 -10.74 -6.87
N ARG A 147 31.13 -9.50 -6.42
CA ARG A 147 31.97 -8.87 -5.40
C ARG A 147 31.51 -9.36 -4.03
N TRP A 148 32.47 -9.64 -3.15
CA TRP A 148 32.17 -10.04 -1.77
C TRP A 148 31.44 -8.93 -0.98
N ASN A 149 31.52 -7.68 -1.43
CA ASN A 149 30.90 -6.49 -0.85
C ASN A 149 29.89 -5.81 -1.81
N ALA A 150 29.21 -6.58 -2.66
CA ALA A 150 28.16 -6.06 -3.55
C ALA A 150 27.09 -5.29 -2.74
N TYR A 151 26.69 -4.11 -3.22
CA TYR A 151 25.71 -3.30 -2.51
C TYR A 151 24.32 -3.98 -2.50
N SER A 152 23.68 -4.00 -1.33
CA SER A 152 22.32 -4.47 -1.16
C SER A 152 21.64 -3.54 -0.16
N GLY A 153 20.50 -2.96 -0.52
CA GLY A 153 19.84 -1.99 0.34
C GLY A 153 18.36 -1.76 0.05
N ILE A 154 17.70 -1.10 1.00
CA ILE A 154 16.28 -0.74 0.92
C ILE A 154 16.17 0.69 0.38
N LEU A 155 15.45 0.86 -0.73
CA LEU A 155 15.20 2.16 -1.36
C LEU A 155 13.95 2.87 -0.81
N GLY A 156 13.12 2.15 -0.07
CA GLY A 156 11.96 2.68 0.63
C GLY A 156 11.05 1.58 1.15
N ILE A 157 10.21 1.94 2.11
CA ILE A 157 9.23 1.11 2.79
C ILE A 157 7.86 1.76 2.57
N TRP A 158 6.82 0.95 2.34
CA TRP A 158 5.48 1.46 2.09
C TRP A 158 5.03 2.43 3.18
N HIS A 159 4.65 3.65 2.77
CA HIS A 159 4.41 4.75 3.69
C HIS A 159 3.02 5.37 3.49
N GLU A 160 2.76 5.98 2.34
CA GLU A 160 1.45 6.60 2.06
C GLU A 160 1.17 6.68 0.55
N TRP A 161 -0.08 6.91 0.20
CA TRP A 161 -0.46 7.28 -1.15
C TRP A 161 -0.14 8.74 -1.44
N GLU A 162 0.15 9.04 -2.70
CA GLU A 162 0.09 10.39 -3.25
C GLU A 162 -1.26 10.59 -3.91
N ILE A 163 -1.99 11.62 -3.48
CA ILE A 163 -3.34 11.92 -3.94
C ILE A 163 -3.35 13.33 -4.52
N GLU A 164 -3.77 13.44 -5.78
CA GLU A 164 -4.00 14.70 -6.48
C GLU A 164 -5.38 14.68 -7.10
N ASN A 165 -6.14 15.77 -6.99
CA ASN A 165 -7.48 15.91 -7.56
C ASN A 165 -8.39 14.70 -7.27
N ASN A 166 -8.39 14.20 -6.02
CA ASN A 166 -9.20 13.06 -5.59
C ASN A 166 -8.88 11.73 -6.31
N THR A 167 -7.67 11.61 -6.85
CA THR A 167 -7.15 10.41 -7.51
C THR A 167 -5.81 9.98 -6.94
N PHE A 168 -5.59 8.67 -6.85
CA PHE A 168 -4.29 8.10 -6.49
C PHE A 168 -3.32 8.23 -7.67
N VAL A 169 -2.24 9.00 -7.50
CA VAL A 169 -1.25 9.25 -8.57
C VAL A 169 0.07 8.51 -8.35
N GLY A 170 0.35 8.07 -7.13
CA GLY A 170 1.58 7.38 -6.80
C GLY A 170 1.58 6.76 -5.42
N MET A 171 2.56 5.88 -5.19
CA MET A 171 2.85 5.27 -3.89
C MET A 171 4.18 5.83 -3.40
N TRP A 172 4.18 6.47 -2.24
CA TRP A 172 5.41 6.90 -1.58
C TRP A 172 5.96 5.77 -0.71
N MET A 173 7.18 5.36 -1.01
CA MET A 173 7.98 4.45 -0.22
C MET A 173 9.09 5.27 0.47
N ARG A 174 9.08 5.36 1.79
CA ARG A 174 10.01 6.22 2.57
C ARG A 174 10.84 5.39 3.54
N ASP A 175 11.73 6.04 4.30
CA ASP A 175 12.50 5.39 5.37
C ASP A 175 13.35 4.20 4.90
N GLY A 176 13.90 4.30 3.68
CA GLY A 176 14.93 3.39 3.21
C GLY A 176 16.26 3.55 3.97
N ASP A 177 17.29 2.93 3.41
CA ASP A 177 18.63 3.00 3.98
C ASP A 177 19.15 4.44 3.99
N SER A 178 20.02 4.73 4.97
CA SER A 178 20.60 6.05 5.12
C SER A 178 21.43 6.41 3.88
N CYS A 179 21.31 7.65 3.44
CA CYS A 179 21.96 8.17 2.25
C CYS A 179 22.35 9.64 2.52
N GLU A 180 23.60 9.83 2.92
CA GLU A 180 24.14 11.11 3.37
C GLU A 180 23.29 11.72 4.51
N THR A 181 22.49 12.75 4.20
CA THR A 181 21.69 13.51 5.17
C THR A 181 20.23 13.06 5.28
N LYS A 182 19.78 12.15 4.41
CA LYS A 182 18.39 11.70 4.34
C LYS A 182 18.30 10.19 4.15
N ASN A 183 17.14 9.61 4.43
CA ASN A 183 16.86 8.22 4.05
C ASN A 183 16.52 8.16 2.56
N ARG A 184 16.86 7.04 1.90
CA ARG A 184 16.38 6.77 0.54
C ARG A 184 14.86 6.75 0.53
N GLN A 185 14.28 7.28 -0.54
CA GLN A 185 12.84 7.27 -0.77
C GLN A 185 12.56 6.99 -2.24
N THR A 186 11.41 6.37 -2.50
CA THR A 186 11.01 5.94 -3.83
C THR A 186 9.57 6.34 -4.10
N ARG A 187 9.32 6.97 -5.24
CA ARG A 187 7.97 7.22 -5.77
C ARG A 187 7.64 6.16 -6.81
N VAL A 188 6.64 5.33 -6.54
CA VAL A 188 6.15 4.34 -7.51
C VAL A 188 4.93 4.88 -8.22
N VAL A 189 4.99 4.94 -9.55
CA VAL A 189 3.88 5.34 -10.43
C VAL A 189 3.26 4.06 -11.02
N LEU A 190 1.95 3.93 -10.89
CA LEU A 190 1.19 2.81 -11.45
C LEU A 190 0.71 3.18 -12.86
N VAL A 191 1.01 2.35 -13.85
CA VAL A 191 0.63 2.57 -15.25
C VAL A 191 -0.14 1.36 -15.78
N CYS A 192 -1.12 1.61 -16.65
CA CYS A 192 -1.84 0.54 -17.32
C CYS A 192 -0.88 -0.28 -18.16
N GLY A 193 -0.87 -1.60 -17.95
CA GLY A 193 -0.04 -2.54 -18.71
C GLY A 193 -0.70 -3.90 -18.82
N LYS A 194 -0.19 -4.76 -19.71
CA LYS A 194 -0.78 -6.09 -19.95
C LYS A 194 -0.51 -7.05 -18.79
N ASN A 195 0.66 -6.91 -18.15
CA ASN A 195 1.16 -7.80 -17.11
C ASN A 195 1.55 -6.98 -15.88
N ASN A 196 1.53 -7.61 -14.70
CA ASN A 196 2.11 -7.03 -13.49
C ASN A 196 3.64 -7.10 -13.58
N ARG A 197 4.32 -5.97 -13.80
CA ARG A 197 5.79 -5.93 -13.85
C ARG A 197 6.35 -4.58 -13.48
N LEU A 198 7.55 -4.57 -12.93
CA LEU A 198 8.34 -3.36 -12.82
C LEU A 198 8.94 -3.06 -14.20
N ALA A 199 8.59 -1.91 -14.78
CA ALA A 199 8.87 -1.58 -16.17
C ALA A 199 10.05 -0.62 -16.34
N HIS A 200 10.24 0.29 -15.38
CA HIS A 200 11.31 1.27 -15.41
C HIS A 200 11.72 1.71 -14.01
N VAL A 201 13.00 2.04 -13.84
CA VAL A 201 13.61 2.56 -12.61
C VAL A 201 14.50 3.73 -12.98
N SER A 202 14.46 4.81 -12.21
CA SER A 202 15.36 5.96 -12.36
C SER A 202 15.69 6.58 -11.00
N GLU A 203 16.82 7.28 -10.92
CA GLU A 203 17.21 8.10 -9.77
C GLU A 203 17.23 9.58 -10.20
N PRO A 204 16.06 10.25 -10.26
CA PRO A 204 15.97 11.65 -10.72
C PRO A 204 16.73 12.64 -9.83
N SER A 205 16.96 12.32 -8.57
CA SER A 205 17.84 13.08 -7.68
C SER A 205 18.47 12.15 -6.65
N THR A 206 19.63 12.51 -6.11
CA THR A 206 20.38 11.66 -5.17
C THR A 206 19.50 11.14 -4.04
N CYS A 207 19.49 9.83 -3.84
CA CYS A 207 18.68 9.07 -2.88
C CYS A 207 17.15 9.14 -3.10
N VAL A 208 16.67 9.66 -4.22
CA VAL A 208 15.25 9.71 -4.58
C VAL A 208 15.04 8.96 -5.88
N TYR A 209 14.31 7.87 -5.80
CA TYR A 209 14.06 6.97 -6.91
C TYR A 209 12.65 7.16 -7.46
N SER A 210 12.47 6.88 -8.75
CA SER A 210 11.17 6.78 -9.39
C SER A 210 11.04 5.45 -10.11
N LEU A 211 9.99 4.71 -9.78
CA LEU A 211 9.66 3.41 -10.35
C LEU A 211 8.38 3.52 -11.17
N THR A 212 8.34 2.91 -12.35
CA THR A 212 7.11 2.73 -13.13
C THR A 212 6.70 1.28 -13.05
N PHE A 213 5.55 1.01 -12.42
CA PHE A 213 4.99 -0.32 -12.29
C PHE A 213 3.80 -0.47 -13.22
N GLU A 214 3.89 -1.41 -14.15
CA GLU A 214 2.81 -1.75 -15.07
C GLU A 214 1.87 -2.77 -14.43
N THR A 215 0.56 -2.55 -14.54
CA THR A 215 -0.44 -3.52 -14.11
C THR A 215 -1.76 -3.37 -14.87
N PRO A 216 -2.46 -4.47 -15.23
CA PRO A 216 -3.79 -4.38 -15.82
C PRO A 216 -4.84 -3.84 -14.85
N LEU A 217 -4.53 -3.81 -13.55
CA LEU A 217 -5.46 -3.42 -12.50
C LEU A 217 -5.79 -1.91 -12.51
N VAL A 218 -4.95 -1.09 -13.13
CA VAL A 218 -5.14 0.37 -13.23
C VAL A 218 -5.57 0.83 -14.63
N CYS A 219 -5.96 -0.09 -15.52
CA CYS A 219 -6.35 0.25 -16.89
C CYS A 219 -7.75 0.84 -17.02
N HIS A 220 -8.65 0.59 -16.05
CA HIS A 220 -9.96 1.19 -16.07
C HIS A 220 -9.86 2.66 -15.62
N PRO A 221 -10.53 3.62 -16.28
CA PRO A 221 -10.40 5.06 -15.96
C PRO A 221 -10.75 5.39 -14.51
N HIS A 222 -11.60 4.57 -13.88
CA HIS A 222 -12.04 4.75 -12.49
C HIS A 222 -11.25 3.94 -11.46
N SER A 223 -10.21 3.20 -11.86
CA SER A 223 -9.43 2.34 -10.94
C SER A 223 -8.72 3.14 -9.85
N LEU A 224 -8.32 4.38 -10.13
CA LEU A 224 -7.51 5.18 -9.20
C LEU A 224 -8.32 6.29 -8.51
N LEU A 225 -9.66 6.23 -8.56
CA LEU A 225 -10.50 7.20 -7.84
C LEU A 225 -10.47 6.91 -6.33
N VAL A 226 -10.36 7.98 -5.53
CA VAL A 226 -10.31 7.87 -4.06
C VAL A 226 -11.69 7.59 -3.50
N TYR A 227 -12.72 8.32 -3.94
CA TYR A 227 -14.07 8.22 -3.37
C TYR A 227 -14.63 6.78 -3.33
N PRO A 228 -14.56 5.97 -4.42
CA PRO A 228 -15.03 4.59 -4.39
C PRO A 228 -14.18 3.64 -3.52
N SER A 229 -12.95 4.03 -3.19
CA SER A 229 -12.03 3.24 -2.38
C SER A 229 -12.23 3.45 -0.87
N LEU A 230 -13.05 4.43 -0.48
CA LEU A 230 -13.38 4.73 0.91
C LEU A 230 -14.46 3.79 1.47
N SER A 231 -14.44 3.58 2.78
CA SER A 231 -15.55 2.92 3.48
C SER A 231 -16.84 3.73 3.37
N GLU A 232 -17.99 3.09 3.59
CA GLU A 232 -19.28 3.78 3.53
C GLU A 232 -19.38 4.94 4.52
N SER A 233 -18.84 4.78 5.74
CA SER A 233 -18.81 5.86 6.74
C SER A 233 -17.99 7.06 6.27
N LEU A 234 -16.84 6.82 5.64
CA LEU A 234 -15.96 7.87 5.14
C LEU A 234 -16.53 8.56 3.88
N ARG A 235 -17.22 7.80 3.01
CA ARG A 235 -17.96 8.39 1.88
C ARG A 235 -19.05 9.34 2.36
N ARG A 236 -19.83 8.96 3.37
CA ARG A 236 -20.85 9.87 3.94
C ARG A 236 -20.24 11.13 4.53
N LYS A 237 -19.10 11.03 5.22
CA LYS A 237 -18.34 12.20 5.71
C LYS A 237 -17.88 13.08 4.55
N TRP A 238 -17.43 12.48 3.44
CA TRP A 238 -17.09 13.23 2.24
C TRP A 238 -18.31 13.95 1.68
N ASP A 239 -19.44 13.25 1.50
CA ASP A 239 -20.68 13.83 0.95
C ASP A 239 -21.15 15.04 1.78
N GLU A 240 -21.04 14.96 3.12
CA GLU A 240 -21.32 16.08 4.02
C GLU A 240 -20.37 17.27 3.79
N VAL A 241 -19.08 16.99 3.55
CA VAL A 241 -18.08 18.02 3.26
C VAL A 241 -18.33 18.71 1.91
N GLU A 242 -18.74 17.96 0.89
CA GLU A 242 -19.18 18.51 -0.40
C GLU A 242 -20.41 19.38 -0.23
N GLN A 243 -21.40 18.91 0.54
CA GLN A 243 -22.61 19.68 0.83
C GLN A 243 -22.29 20.99 1.56
N MET A 244 -21.41 20.95 2.58
CA MET A 244 -20.96 22.15 3.28
C MET A 244 -20.25 23.15 2.36
N LEU A 245 -19.51 22.67 1.35
CA LEU A 245 -18.86 23.53 0.36
C LEU A 245 -19.91 24.16 -0.58
N TYR A 246 -20.88 23.37 -1.04
CA TYR A 246 -21.98 23.83 -1.89
C TYR A 246 -22.86 24.87 -1.19
N ASP A 247 -23.15 24.66 0.09
CA ASP A 247 -23.90 25.60 0.95
C ASP A 247 -23.06 26.81 1.40
N GLU A 248 -21.82 26.93 0.89
CA GLU A 248 -20.86 28.01 1.19
C GLU A 248 -20.52 28.16 2.69
N LEU A 249 -20.71 27.09 3.48
CA LEU A 249 -20.42 27.07 4.92
C LEU A 249 -18.93 26.90 5.22
N ILE A 250 -18.16 26.43 4.23
CA ILE A 250 -16.71 26.27 4.32
C ILE A 250 -16.02 26.84 3.08
N THR A 251 -14.78 27.31 3.27
CA THR A 251 -13.93 27.72 2.16
C THR A 251 -13.29 26.51 1.48
N MET A 252 -12.74 26.70 0.28
CA MET A 252 -11.95 25.68 -0.42
C MET A 252 -10.77 25.16 0.42
N GLN A 253 -10.15 26.02 1.24
CA GLN A 253 -9.11 25.59 2.18
C GLN A 253 -9.68 24.68 3.27
N GLY A 254 -10.86 25.01 3.80
CA GLY A 254 -11.59 24.19 4.77
C GLY A 254 -11.98 22.83 4.20
N TYR A 255 -12.48 22.80 2.96
CA TYR A 255 -12.78 21.59 2.22
C TYR A 255 -11.54 20.67 2.09
N ASN A 256 -10.43 21.21 1.59
CA ASN A 256 -9.18 20.45 1.44
C ASN A 256 -8.63 19.92 2.78
N LYS A 257 -8.79 20.69 3.86
CA LYS A 257 -8.39 20.25 5.20
C LYS A 257 -9.25 19.08 5.67
N ARG A 258 -10.58 19.17 5.53
CA ARG A 258 -11.51 18.09 5.93
C ARG A 258 -11.31 16.83 5.09
N LEU A 259 -11.06 16.96 3.78
CA LEU A 259 -10.70 15.82 2.93
C LEU A 259 -9.41 15.14 3.39
N ARG A 260 -8.38 15.93 3.74
CA ARG A 260 -7.14 15.37 4.29
C ARG A 260 -7.40 14.56 5.56
N GLU A 261 -8.24 15.05 6.47
CA GLU A 261 -8.62 14.31 7.68
C GLU A 261 -9.32 12.98 7.33
N ILE A 262 -10.21 12.97 6.34
CA ILE A 262 -10.84 11.73 5.82
C ILE A 262 -9.77 10.76 5.28
N PHE A 263 -8.78 11.25 4.55
CA PHE A 263 -7.72 10.39 3.99
C PHE A 263 -6.75 9.85 5.05
N GLU A 264 -6.48 10.62 6.10
CA GLU A 264 -5.73 10.16 7.27
C GLU A 264 -6.52 9.08 8.04
N GLU A 265 -7.85 9.24 8.20
CA GLU A 265 -8.72 8.22 8.81
C GLU A 265 -8.77 6.94 7.96
N ALA A 266 -8.81 7.07 6.64
CA ALA A 266 -8.73 5.97 5.67
C ALA A 266 -7.38 5.27 5.62
N LYS A 267 -6.36 5.78 6.32
CA LYS A 267 -4.96 5.33 6.25
C LYS A 267 -4.35 5.45 4.86
N PHE A 268 -4.87 6.35 4.02
CA PHE A 268 -4.27 6.65 2.72
C PHE A 268 -3.10 7.61 2.88
N LEU A 269 -3.20 8.54 3.83
CA LEU A 269 -2.15 9.46 4.23
C LEU A 269 -1.71 9.17 5.65
N LYS A 270 -0.44 9.40 5.95
CA LYS A 270 0.06 9.33 7.32
C LYS A 270 -0.34 10.58 8.09
N SER A 271 -0.76 10.39 9.35
CA SER A 271 -1.22 11.51 10.16
C SER A 271 -0.11 12.54 10.36
N THR A 272 -0.46 13.81 10.30
CA THR A 272 0.52 14.90 10.52
C THR A 272 1.20 14.78 11.89
N LYS A 273 0.52 14.20 12.89
CA LYS A 273 1.07 13.94 14.23
C LYS A 273 2.14 12.84 14.22
N GLU A 274 1.94 11.76 13.46
CA GLU A 274 2.94 10.69 13.30
C GLU A 274 4.18 11.18 12.54
N LYS A 275 4.01 12.01 11.50
CA LYS A 275 5.15 12.61 10.77
C LYS A 275 6.07 13.40 11.72
N VAL A 276 5.49 14.18 12.64
CA VAL A 276 6.26 14.96 13.63
C VAL A 276 6.91 14.06 14.70
N ILE A 277 6.27 12.96 15.08
CA ILE A 277 6.85 12.00 16.04
C ILE A 277 8.02 11.25 15.39
N GLU A 278 7.90 10.86 14.13
CA GLU A 278 8.95 10.16 13.39
C GLU A 278 10.13 11.03 13.00
N GLU A 279 9.91 12.28 12.60
CA GLU A 279 11.00 13.24 12.40
C GLU A 279 11.78 13.48 13.71
N LYS A 280 11.12 13.38 14.86
CA LYS A 280 11.76 13.44 16.18
C LYS A 280 12.50 12.17 16.57
N THR A 281 12.01 10.98 16.20
CA THR A 281 12.68 9.68 16.49
C THR A 281 13.76 9.30 15.47
N THR A 282 13.76 9.85 14.25
CA THR A 282 14.82 9.61 13.23
C THR A 282 16.13 10.34 13.56
N LYS A 283 16.12 11.25 14.55
CA LYS A 283 17.29 11.53 15.37
C LYS A 283 17.17 10.70 16.64
N PRO A 284 17.84 9.54 16.77
CA PRO A 284 18.15 9.07 18.09
C PRO A 284 19.09 10.12 18.69
N GLN A 285 18.56 11.06 19.48
CA GLN A 285 19.35 11.60 20.57
C GLN A 285 19.58 10.41 21.50
N HIS A 286 20.59 9.63 21.17
CA HIS A 286 21.23 8.75 22.12
C HIS A 286 21.73 9.68 23.22
N LEU A 287 20.93 9.89 24.27
CA LEU A 287 21.34 10.60 25.48
C LEU A 287 22.33 9.70 26.23
N GLN A 288 23.49 9.45 25.62
CA GLN A 288 24.67 9.05 26.37
C GLN A 288 25.19 10.33 26.99
N PHE A 289 25.07 10.43 28.31
CA PHE A 289 25.86 11.41 29.03
C PHE A 289 27.29 10.89 29.05
N ASP A 290 28.22 11.70 28.56
CA ASP A 290 29.65 11.36 28.51
C ASP A 290 30.26 11.19 29.91
N SER A 291 29.55 11.62 30.96
CA SER A 291 29.94 11.47 32.36
C SER A 291 28.73 11.40 33.31
N VAL A 292 28.94 10.80 34.48
CA VAL A 292 27.92 10.66 35.54
C VAL A 292 27.56 12.03 36.14
N GLU A 293 28.51 12.96 36.20
CA GLU A 293 28.30 14.32 36.70
C GLU A 293 27.36 15.11 35.79
N LYS A 294 27.53 14.97 34.47
CA LYS A 294 26.64 15.57 33.47
C LYS A 294 25.23 15.00 33.58
N CYS A 295 25.11 13.67 33.73
CA CYS A 295 23.83 13.01 33.98
C CYS A 295 23.12 13.54 35.23
N ASN A 296 23.83 13.64 36.36
CA ASN A 296 23.27 14.14 37.62
C ASN A 296 22.85 15.62 37.55
N LYS A 297 23.59 16.44 36.78
CA LYS A 297 23.25 17.85 36.57
C LYS A 297 21.96 17.98 35.76
N GLU A 298 21.88 17.26 34.64
CA GLU A 298 20.71 17.25 33.76
C GLU A 298 19.48 16.67 34.48
N TYR A 299 19.66 15.63 35.31
CA TYR A 299 18.60 15.08 36.16
C TYR A 299 18.05 16.12 37.15
N LYS A 300 18.93 16.89 37.80
CA LYS A 300 18.51 17.98 38.70
C LYS A 300 17.75 19.06 37.95
N GLN A 301 18.20 19.42 36.77
CA GLN A 301 17.55 20.44 35.93
C GLN A 301 16.17 19.97 35.45
N LEU A 302 16.08 18.73 34.97
CA LEU A 302 14.81 18.10 34.57
C LEU A 302 13.82 18.04 35.75
N SER A 303 14.29 17.67 36.94
CA SER A 303 13.45 17.65 38.15
C SER A 303 12.90 19.03 38.50
N GLN A 304 13.69 20.09 38.32
CA GLN A 304 13.24 21.47 38.54
C GLN A 304 12.21 21.90 37.50
N ASP A 305 12.41 21.56 36.24
CA ASP A 305 11.47 21.91 35.17
C ASP A 305 10.16 21.14 35.28
N LEU A 306 10.19 19.88 35.74
CA LEU A 306 8.99 19.13 36.11
C LEU A 306 8.20 19.81 37.24
N LYS A 307 8.88 20.32 38.27
CA LYS A 307 8.21 21.09 39.33
C LYS A 307 7.55 22.35 38.79
N LYS A 308 8.27 23.15 38.00
CA LYS A 308 7.71 24.37 37.37
C LYS A 308 6.49 24.06 36.50
N LEU A 309 6.57 23.00 35.69
CA LEU A 309 5.45 22.57 34.84
C LEU A 309 4.26 22.12 35.68
N THR A 310 4.51 21.40 36.77
CA THR A 310 3.46 20.97 37.70
C THR A 310 2.80 22.17 38.38
N ASP A 311 3.58 23.17 38.80
CA ASP A 311 3.09 24.42 39.40
C ASP A 311 2.24 25.22 38.41
N LEU A 312 2.65 25.28 37.13
CA LEU A 312 1.87 25.92 36.07
C LEU A 312 0.56 25.18 35.79
N LEU A 313 0.60 23.85 35.71
CA LEU A 313 -0.59 23.03 35.46
C LEU A 313 -1.61 23.17 36.61
N THR A 314 -1.13 23.16 37.85
CA THR A 314 -1.97 23.36 39.03
C THR A 314 -2.53 24.78 39.10
N GLN A 315 -1.77 25.82 38.72
CA GLN A 315 -2.27 27.18 38.59
C GLN A 315 -3.40 27.30 37.56
N HIS A 316 -3.38 26.49 36.50
CA HIS A 316 -4.41 26.43 35.46
C HIS A 316 -5.52 25.40 35.72
N GLY A 317 -5.58 24.79 36.92
CA GLY A 317 -6.65 23.86 37.30
C GLY A 317 -6.61 22.52 36.57
N ILE A 318 -5.45 22.12 36.04
CA ILE A 318 -5.26 20.86 35.31
C ILE A 318 -4.58 19.87 36.26
N SER A 319 -5.28 18.79 36.63
CA SER A 319 -4.67 17.70 37.42
C SER A 319 -3.98 16.69 36.51
N TYR A 320 -2.74 16.36 36.86
CA TYR A 320 -1.92 15.36 36.20
C TYR A 320 -1.60 14.24 37.20
N GLU A 321 -2.16 13.06 36.98
CA GLU A 321 -1.79 11.85 37.71
C GLU A 321 -1.01 10.90 36.78
N ALA A 322 0.23 10.59 37.17
CA ALA A 322 1.00 9.52 36.57
C ALA A 322 0.77 8.24 37.38
N PHE A 323 0.18 7.22 36.78
CA PHE A 323 0.09 5.89 37.39
C PHE A 323 1.09 4.94 36.75
N LEU A 324 1.75 4.16 37.61
CA LEU A 324 2.70 3.14 37.21
C LEU A 324 1.96 1.81 37.01
N ASN A 325 1.70 1.44 35.75
CA ASN A 325 1.31 0.08 35.38
C ASN A 325 2.48 -0.62 34.69
N GLY A 326 3.31 -1.32 35.46
CA GLY A 326 4.50 -2.02 34.95
C GLY A 326 5.54 -1.10 34.31
N ASN A 327 6.25 -1.60 33.28
CA ASN A 327 7.32 -0.88 32.57
C ASN A 327 6.82 0.22 31.61
N THR A 328 5.56 0.64 31.71
CA THR A 328 4.95 1.66 30.86
C THR A 328 4.35 2.77 31.72
N VAL A 329 4.84 3.99 31.53
CA VAL A 329 4.31 5.19 32.18
C VAL A 329 3.15 5.72 31.35
N GLY A 330 1.93 5.60 31.90
CA GLY A 330 0.74 6.24 31.34
C GLY A 330 0.44 7.54 32.09
N ALA A 331 -0.06 8.54 31.37
CA ALA A 331 -0.51 9.80 31.94
C ALA A 331 -1.97 10.04 31.56
N GLN A 332 -2.80 10.40 32.55
CA GLN A 332 -4.20 10.75 32.32
C GLN A 332 -4.43 12.18 32.80
N VAL A 333 -5.04 13.00 31.94
CA VAL A 333 -5.31 14.41 32.19
C VAL A 333 -6.80 14.57 32.43
N THR A 334 -7.15 15.12 33.58
CA THR A 334 -8.53 15.49 33.92
C THR A 334 -8.60 17.00 34.17
N GLN A 335 -9.58 17.65 33.54
CA GLN A 335 -9.89 19.06 33.81
C GLN A 335 -10.96 19.11 34.91
N ALA A 336 -10.66 19.77 36.02
CA ALA A 336 -11.66 20.03 37.04
C ALA A 336 -12.62 21.12 36.53
N ALA A 337 -13.93 20.85 36.56
CA ALA A 337 -14.96 21.81 36.23
C ALA A 337 -14.87 23.03 37.18
N VAL A 338 -14.88 24.23 36.61
CA VAL A 338 -14.89 25.49 37.36
C VAL A 338 -16.23 25.61 38.08
N THR A 339 -16.24 25.35 39.38
CA THR A 339 -17.32 25.76 40.27
C THR A 339 -17.18 27.25 40.54
N GLU A 340 -18.18 28.04 40.12
CA GLU A 340 -18.30 29.44 40.50
C GLU A 340 -18.31 29.59 42.03
N LYS A 341 -17.64 30.64 42.52
CA LYS A 341 -17.55 30.98 43.94
C LYS A 341 -18.93 31.28 44.55
N PRO A 342 -19.14 30.98 45.84
CA PRO A 342 -20.41 31.24 46.52
C PRO A 342 -20.58 32.73 46.81
N ALA A 343 -21.72 33.28 46.40
CA ALA A 343 -22.22 34.56 46.88
C ALA A 343 -22.85 34.39 48.27
N LEU A 344 -22.58 35.38 49.13
CA LEU A 344 -23.00 35.48 50.52
C LEU A 344 -24.54 35.57 50.68
N ASP A 345 -25.00 34.94 51.75
CA ASP A 345 -26.36 34.85 52.27
C ASP A 345 -26.89 36.22 52.76
N ILE A 346 -28.08 36.62 52.29
CA ILE A 346 -28.99 37.53 53.00
C ILE A 346 -30.40 36.94 52.90
N SER A 347 -30.92 36.54 54.06
CA SER A 347 -32.28 36.09 54.33
C SER A 347 -33.35 37.18 54.13
N SER A 348 -34.46 36.84 53.45
CA SER A 348 -35.83 37.04 54.00
C SER A 348 -36.93 36.43 53.13
N LYS A 349 -37.58 35.40 53.68
CA LYS A 349 -39.02 35.09 53.76
C LYS A 349 -39.97 35.66 52.68
N ALA A 350 -40.54 34.77 51.85
CA ALA A 350 -41.93 34.83 51.39
C ALA A 350 -42.40 33.46 50.85
N ASP A 351 -43.56 33.02 51.35
CA ASP A 351 -44.36 31.87 50.94
C ASP A 351 -44.70 31.85 49.45
N TRP A 352 -44.69 30.68 48.79
CA TRP A 352 -45.91 30.08 48.19
C TRP A 352 -45.66 28.72 47.49
N HIS A 353 -46.69 27.88 47.51
CA HIS A 353 -46.73 26.46 47.17
C HIS A 353 -46.62 26.12 45.66
N LEU A 354 -45.98 24.98 45.35
CA LEU A 354 -46.20 24.22 44.12
C LEU A 354 -47.16 23.05 44.40
N ARG A 355 -48.38 23.15 43.91
CA ARG A 355 -49.24 22.01 43.54
C ARG A 355 -49.89 22.33 42.20
N GLY A 356 -49.33 21.79 41.13
CA GLY A 356 -50.02 21.68 39.86
C GLY A 356 -50.61 20.28 39.79
N ASP A 357 -51.93 20.17 39.92
CA ASP A 357 -52.66 19.13 39.18
C ASP A 357 -54.17 19.40 39.07
N THR A 358 -54.72 18.88 37.97
CA THR A 358 -56.12 18.69 37.56
C THR A 358 -56.82 19.80 36.77
N GLY A 359 -57.24 19.42 35.55
CA GLY A 359 -58.11 20.20 34.66
C GLY A 359 -58.48 19.45 33.39
N ILE A 360 -59.22 18.34 33.55
CA ILE A 360 -59.97 17.66 32.49
C ILE A 360 -61.09 18.59 32.03
N TRP A 361 -61.25 18.78 30.71
CA TRP A 361 -62.46 19.32 30.11
C TRP A 361 -63.08 18.26 29.20
N ASN A 362 -64.32 17.91 29.49
CA ASN A 362 -65.18 17.09 28.68
C ASN A 362 -66.49 17.88 28.55
N ASP A 363 -66.87 18.25 27.33
CA ASP A 363 -68.23 18.71 27.02
C ASP A 363 -68.73 17.91 25.82
N SER A 364 -69.89 17.30 26.00
CA SER A 364 -70.65 16.56 25.01
C SER A 364 -71.95 17.32 24.74
N VAL A 365 -72.25 17.58 23.47
CA VAL A 365 -73.59 17.42 22.85
C VAL A 365 -73.37 17.01 21.40
#